data_AF-A0A1T4RTI5-F1
#
_entry.id   AF-A0A1T4RTI5-F1
#
_cell.length_a   1.000
_cell.length_b   1.000
_cell.length_c   1.000
_cell.angle_alpha   90.00
_cell.angle_beta   90.00
_cell.angle_gamma   90.00
#
_symmetry.space_group_name_H-M   'P 1'
#
loop_
_entity.id
_entity.type
_entity.pdbx_description
1 polymer ?
#
loop_
_entity_poly.entity_id
_entity_poly.type
_entity_poly.pdbx_seq_one_letter_code
_entity_poly.pdbx_strand_id
1 'polypeptide(L)'
;MRHRRNRTLRAVSPHRNPGGRVAAVGSCHTAVSDGALVIPIRVTALFRGLRVLFLVPLSRVGPHVMRLVFTNADQETFDRYRSLFVTRVVDHARRERIEVSRWALETILDFKYGEPDLGGDGLLARWHGSDVAALLLDWLPREDMAAPLRVEEVRSSLLAWVEFLRARGWYDPRSDEPGELVETLDTLADAYRQAVANPAEHRVSLFLQHSMVEAGYDPEDPDQVAEFEAEVESGGVSLDEELMAAIASGEEEAPLSPLSGPGRTGYTWRAPRLLEGAALAEAIEATPTMLRLREQGDDALPEDSVEAWLLAYEALGEALAERLGLDEDDFYEAFGSEADEFVASIVTTLFIERLPLPGTLVSEVVAEMGDPLEEDRPLTDEESEQFDRAVGLVLGELEGLGAVARETTGEEAELAGEPVFRLTPLGEWIGFDELVLDDYTIRTFDELMAEDAEVLVERAAAGEPFSDVDLDEWIGQRGTERAMRELVEVARRTDDCTHRGTVRAVTAEHPQEARPVYEELRADGAFGPQARAWLFDAGFLKEGELEPADLPWVMVDGVAAMARMNLLDEERLGELPVRRGGEGASLLELAPSLGHPETTFLLSWLGDNHPDPGVRKEARTALFRYQSGGGR
;
A
#
# COMPACT_ATOMS: atom_id res chain seq x y z
N MET A 1 -40.93 24.40 39.04
CA MET A 1 -41.87 23.76 39.98
C MET A 1 -41.32 22.39 40.36
N ARG A 2 -41.15 22.16 41.68
CA ARG A 2 -40.86 20.91 42.42
C ARG A 2 -39.57 20.14 42.03
N HIS A 3 -38.46 20.23 42.78
CA HIS A 3 -38.16 19.55 44.08
C HIS A 3 -38.27 18.03 43.98
N ARG A 4 -37.24 17.20 44.23
CA ARG A 4 -36.42 16.96 45.45
C ARG A 4 -35.72 15.58 45.17
N ARG A 5 -34.64 15.08 45.76
CA ARG A 5 -33.63 15.46 46.75
C ARG A 5 -32.66 14.27 46.86
N ASN A 6 -31.37 14.57 47.03
CA ASN A 6 -30.40 13.98 47.98
C ASN A 6 -30.41 12.46 48.27
N ARG A 7 -29.23 11.84 48.16
CA ARG A 7 -28.45 11.49 49.37
C ARG A 7 -26.96 11.26 49.12
N THR A 8 -26.23 11.58 50.17
CA THR A 8 -24.82 11.91 50.31
C THR A 8 -24.11 10.85 51.16
N LEU A 9 -22.76 10.91 51.16
CA LEU A 9 -21.78 10.38 52.16
C LEU A 9 -21.34 8.92 51.94
N ARG A 10 -20.07 8.52 52.10
CA ARG A 10 -18.94 9.10 52.86
C ARG A 10 -17.62 8.42 52.48
N ALA A 11 -16.53 9.17 52.58
CA ALA A 11 -15.13 8.75 52.46
C ALA A 11 -14.65 7.81 53.59
N VAL A 12 -13.68 6.93 53.28
CA VAL A 12 -12.63 6.44 54.21
C VAL A 12 -11.34 6.13 53.42
N SER A 13 -10.29 6.90 53.71
CA SER A 13 -8.88 6.47 53.77
C SER A 13 -8.39 6.87 55.19
N PRO A 14 -7.16 6.58 55.67
CA PRO A 14 -5.97 5.99 55.04
C PRO A 14 -5.23 4.95 55.92
N HIS A 15 -4.18 4.31 55.39
CA HIS A 15 -2.99 4.00 56.21
C HIS A 15 -1.70 3.93 55.39
N ARG A 16 -0.78 4.86 55.73
CA ARG A 16 0.67 4.86 55.51
C ARG A 16 1.30 3.61 56.19
N ASN A 17 2.46 3.07 55.85
CA ASN A 17 3.84 3.61 55.72
C ASN A 17 4.79 2.35 55.64
N PRO A 18 6.14 2.42 55.70
CA PRO A 18 7.14 3.08 54.85
C PRO A 18 8.37 2.18 54.51
N GLY A 19 9.25 2.67 53.63
CA GLY A 19 10.71 2.69 53.90
C GLY A 19 11.62 1.79 53.07
N GLY A 20 12.54 2.41 52.32
CA GLY A 20 13.71 1.73 51.76
C GLY A 20 14.52 2.49 50.68
N ARG A 21 15.22 3.56 51.07
CA ARG A 21 16.34 4.28 50.40
C ARG A 21 17.49 3.30 50.00
N VAL A 22 18.44 3.48 49.06
CA VAL A 22 19.00 4.59 48.22
C VAL A 22 20.12 4.05 47.30
N ALA A 23 20.32 4.68 46.12
CA ALA A 23 21.57 4.85 45.31
C ALA A 23 22.07 3.70 44.40
N ALA A 24 22.69 3.91 43.22
CA ALA A 24 22.97 5.08 42.38
C ALA A 24 23.52 4.59 41.01
N VAL A 25 23.26 5.35 39.95
CA VAL A 25 24.07 5.64 38.73
C VAL A 25 24.76 4.49 37.97
N GLY A 26 24.41 4.37 36.67
CA GLY A 26 25.22 3.73 35.64
C GLY A 26 24.49 3.74 34.29
N SER A 27 24.79 4.74 33.46
CA SER A 27 24.37 4.87 32.05
C SER A 27 24.92 3.74 31.18
N CYS A 28 24.14 3.24 30.23
CA CYS A 28 24.56 2.89 28.87
C CYS A 28 23.31 2.70 28.00
N HIS A 29 23.30 3.36 26.84
CA HIS A 29 22.33 3.22 25.77
C HIS A 29 22.11 1.75 25.36
N THR A 30 20.87 1.39 25.09
CA THR A 30 20.48 0.49 23.99
C THR A 30 18.96 0.49 23.82
N ALA A 31 18.54 0.96 22.64
CA ALA A 31 17.36 0.59 21.87
C ALA A 31 15.99 0.51 22.59
N VAL A 32 15.19 1.53 22.32
CA VAL A 32 13.73 1.46 22.31
C VAL A 32 13.34 0.60 21.11
N SER A 33 12.81 -0.58 21.38
CA SER A 33 12.03 -1.39 20.45
C SER A 33 11.03 -2.18 21.28
N ASP A 34 9.82 -2.37 20.73
CA ASP A 34 8.65 -3.05 21.29
C ASP A 34 7.64 -2.17 22.05
N GLY A 35 7.12 -1.16 21.35
CA GLY A 35 5.77 -0.62 21.57
C GLY A 35 4.80 -1.22 20.54
N ALA A 36 4.57 -2.54 20.56
CA ALA A 36 3.55 -3.15 19.71
C ALA A 36 2.17 -2.65 20.13
N LEU A 37 1.65 -1.64 19.44
CA LEU A 37 0.24 -1.27 19.47
C LEU A 37 -0.53 -2.45 18.87
N VAL A 38 -1.12 -3.28 19.75
CA VAL A 38 -1.94 -4.42 19.33
C VAL A 38 -3.27 -3.90 18.80
N ILE A 39 -3.29 -3.50 17.53
CA ILE A 39 -4.53 -3.34 16.76
C ILE A 39 -5.12 -4.76 16.61
N PRO A 40 -6.42 -4.98 16.85
CA PRO A 40 -7.01 -6.30 16.76
C PRO A 40 -7.08 -6.75 15.29
N ILE A 41 -5.99 -7.28 14.76
CA ILE A 41 -6.01 -8.04 13.52
C ILE A 41 -7.02 -9.19 13.75
N ARG A 42 -7.98 -9.38 12.83
CA ARG A 42 -8.99 -10.46 12.79
C ARG A 42 -8.43 -11.91 12.81
N VAL A 43 -7.16 -12.09 13.21
CA VAL A 43 -6.44 -13.37 13.41
C VAL A 43 -7.08 -14.24 14.50
N THR A 44 -7.91 -13.70 15.40
CA THR A 44 -8.54 -14.50 16.46
C THR A 44 -9.54 -15.54 15.95
N ALA A 45 -10.07 -15.39 14.73
CA ALA A 45 -11.00 -16.33 14.10
C ALA A 45 -10.33 -17.61 13.54
N LEU A 46 -8.99 -17.68 13.51
CA LEU A 46 -8.25 -18.87 13.02
C LEU A 46 -8.20 -20.04 14.02
N PHE A 47 -8.66 -19.87 15.28
CA PHE A 47 -8.30 -20.75 16.40
C PHE A 47 -9.35 -21.80 16.85
N ARG A 48 -10.45 -22.02 16.13
CA ARG A 48 -11.39 -23.11 16.50
C ARG A 48 -11.19 -24.34 15.61
N GLY A 49 -10.59 -25.40 16.16
CA GLY A 49 -10.75 -26.75 15.60
C GLY A 49 -9.52 -27.67 15.53
N LEU A 50 -8.51 -27.56 16.40
CA LEU A 50 -7.38 -28.50 16.36
C LEU A 50 -7.65 -29.76 17.20
N ARG A 51 -8.27 -30.78 16.61
CA ARG A 51 -8.16 -32.19 17.03
C ARG A 51 -8.83 -33.14 16.03
N VAL A 52 -8.00 -33.99 15.41
CA VAL A 52 -8.23 -35.33 14.81
C VAL A 52 -7.52 -35.42 13.45
N LEU A 53 -6.59 -36.38 13.33
CA LEU A 53 -5.78 -36.67 12.14
C LEU A 53 -6.03 -38.13 11.72
N PHE A 54 -6.44 -38.36 10.47
CA PHE A 54 -6.45 -39.70 9.85
C PHE A 54 -6.03 -39.64 8.37
N LEU A 55 -5.46 -40.74 7.89
CA LEU A 55 -4.84 -40.91 6.56
C LEU A 55 -5.80 -40.66 5.38
N VAL A 56 -5.28 -40.01 4.32
CA VAL A 56 -6.01 -39.64 3.09
C VAL A 56 -5.40 -40.32 1.84
N PRO A 57 -6.20 -40.85 0.90
CA PRO A 57 -5.76 -41.20 -0.45
C PRO A 57 -6.08 -40.09 -1.49
N LEU A 58 -5.19 -39.98 -2.48
CA LEU A 58 -5.06 -38.87 -3.44
C LEU A 58 -6.06 -38.86 -4.61
N SER A 59 -6.58 -37.68 -4.93
CA SER A 59 -7.05 -37.32 -6.29
C SER A 59 -6.38 -36.02 -6.70
N ARG A 60 -5.77 -35.98 -7.90
CA ARG A 60 -5.12 -34.78 -8.47
C ARG A 60 -6.16 -33.76 -8.90
N VAL A 61 -5.95 -32.50 -8.54
CA VAL A 61 -6.79 -31.39 -8.97
C VAL A 61 -5.92 -30.25 -9.52
N GLY A 62 -6.46 -29.56 -10.52
CA GLY A 62 -6.22 -28.12 -10.68
C GLY A 62 -6.79 -27.57 -11.99
N PRO A 63 -7.89 -26.80 -11.99
CA PRO A 63 -7.99 -25.63 -12.85
C PRO A 63 -7.14 -24.49 -12.25
N HIS A 64 -6.70 -23.58 -13.12
CA HIS A 64 -5.67 -22.58 -12.83
C HIS A 64 -6.12 -21.58 -11.76
N VAL A 65 -5.36 -21.53 -10.67
CA VAL A 65 -5.49 -20.59 -9.56
C VAL A 65 -4.26 -19.66 -9.63
N MET A 66 -4.47 -18.35 -9.52
CA MET A 66 -3.44 -17.32 -9.53
C MET A 66 -3.94 -15.99 -8.92
N ARG A 67 -3.15 -15.43 -8.01
CA ARG A 67 -3.23 -14.01 -7.60
C ARG A 67 -2.91 -13.08 -8.77
N LEU A 68 -3.61 -11.96 -8.93
CA LEU A 68 -3.42 -10.99 -10.02
C LEU A 68 -3.20 -9.54 -9.56
N VAL A 69 -3.43 -9.25 -8.28
CA VAL A 69 -3.24 -7.92 -7.68
C VAL A 69 -2.02 -7.93 -6.76
N PHE A 70 -1.10 -7.00 -6.96
CA PHE A 70 0.20 -6.90 -6.28
C PHE A 70 0.46 -5.52 -5.67
N THR A 71 -0.59 -4.77 -5.37
CA THR A 71 -0.50 -3.40 -4.85
C THR A 71 0.33 -3.30 -3.56
N ASN A 72 0.29 -4.32 -2.69
CA ASN A 72 1.02 -4.35 -1.41
C ASN A 72 1.95 -5.58 -1.29
N ALA A 73 2.24 -6.28 -2.40
CA ALA A 73 3.20 -7.38 -2.36
C ALA A 73 4.63 -6.87 -2.15
N ASP A 74 5.42 -7.66 -1.42
CA ASP A 74 6.87 -7.53 -1.41
C ASP A 74 7.50 -8.06 -2.73
N GLN A 75 8.73 -7.63 -3.00
CA GLN A 75 9.47 -7.98 -4.22
C GLN A 75 9.67 -9.49 -4.38
N GLU A 76 9.97 -10.22 -3.30
CA GLU A 76 10.24 -11.67 -3.36
C GLU A 76 8.96 -12.43 -3.77
N THR A 77 7.83 -12.03 -3.19
CA THR A 77 6.50 -12.54 -3.54
C THR A 77 6.23 -12.26 -5.00
N PHE A 78 6.40 -11.02 -5.48
CA PHE A 78 6.17 -10.68 -6.88
C PHE A 78 7.08 -11.46 -7.85
N ASP A 79 8.39 -11.53 -7.59
CA ASP A 79 9.36 -12.25 -8.45
C ASP A 79 9.00 -13.72 -8.66
N ARG A 80 8.51 -14.36 -7.60
CA ARG A 80 8.01 -15.73 -7.66
C ARG A 80 6.82 -15.83 -8.61
N TYR A 81 5.85 -14.93 -8.48
CA TYR A 81 4.66 -14.91 -9.32
C TYR A 81 4.98 -14.56 -10.77
N ARG A 82 5.82 -13.54 -11.01
CA ARG A 82 6.36 -13.18 -12.32
C ARG A 82 6.96 -14.39 -13.02
N SER A 83 7.82 -15.14 -12.34
CA SER A 83 8.43 -16.38 -12.89
C SER A 83 7.38 -17.42 -13.30
N LEU A 84 6.32 -17.57 -12.51
CA LEU A 84 5.20 -18.48 -12.80
C LEU A 84 4.36 -17.99 -14.00
N PHE A 85 4.03 -16.70 -14.05
CA PHE A 85 3.30 -16.08 -15.15
C PHE A 85 4.05 -16.26 -16.46
N VAL A 86 5.32 -15.87 -16.47
CA VAL A 86 6.20 -15.97 -17.64
C VAL A 86 6.24 -17.40 -18.17
N THR A 87 6.41 -18.38 -17.29
CA THR A 87 6.39 -19.80 -17.68
C THR A 87 5.04 -20.20 -18.30
N ARG A 88 3.93 -19.82 -17.66
CA ARG A 88 2.57 -20.18 -18.12
C ARG A 88 2.20 -19.51 -19.44
N VAL A 89 2.60 -18.25 -19.64
CA VAL A 89 2.36 -17.47 -20.86
C VAL A 89 3.21 -18.01 -22.01
N VAL A 90 4.50 -18.25 -21.79
CA VAL A 90 5.37 -18.85 -22.82
C VAL A 90 4.85 -20.22 -23.24
N ASP A 91 4.40 -21.05 -22.29
CA ASP A 91 3.80 -22.35 -22.62
C ASP A 91 2.45 -22.22 -23.35
N HIS A 92 1.66 -21.18 -23.05
CA HIS A 92 0.44 -20.86 -23.80
C HIS A 92 0.76 -20.40 -25.23
N ALA A 93 1.65 -19.42 -25.39
CA ALA A 93 2.11 -18.91 -26.66
C ALA A 93 2.69 -20.01 -27.56
N ARG A 94 3.48 -20.94 -27.00
CA ARG A 94 3.99 -22.12 -27.72
C ARG A 94 2.89 -23.00 -28.29
N ARG A 95 1.76 -23.19 -27.58
CA ARG A 95 0.62 -23.97 -28.08
C ARG A 95 -0.07 -23.25 -29.24
N GLU A 96 -0.17 -21.92 -29.15
CA GLU A 96 -0.75 -21.05 -30.18
C GLU A 96 0.23 -20.70 -31.32
N ARG A 97 1.49 -21.15 -31.24
CA ARG A 97 2.59 -20.85 -32.17
C ARG A 97 2.92 -19.36 -32.28
N ILE A 98 2.78 -18.65 -31.18
CA ILE A 98 3.21 -17.26 -31.03
C ILE A 98 4.63 -17.27 -30.45
N GLU A 99 5.54 -16.52 -31.07
CA GLU A 99 6.87 -16.28 -30.53
C GLU A 99 6.79 -15.15 -29.52
N VAL A 100 7.31 -15.38 -28.31
CA VAL A 100 7.25 -14.43 -27.19
C VAL A 100 8.62 -14.37 -26.55
N SER A 101 9.15 -13.16 -26.39
CA SER A 101 10.39 -12.93 -25.65
C SER A 101 10.10 -13.07 -24.15
N ARG A 102 10.76 -14.04 -23.52
CA ARG A 102 10.67 -14.25 -22.07
C ARG A 102 11.09 -13.00 -21.31
N TRP A 103 12.21 -12.41 -21.72
CA TRP A 103 12.76 -11.23 -21.08
C TRP A 103 11.83 -10.02 -21.24
N ALA A 104 11.29 -9.78 -22.44
CA ALA A 104 10.31 -8.71 -22.64
C ALA A 104 9.05 -8.89 -21.78
N LEU A 105 8.60 -10.13 -21.58
CA LEU A 105 7.46 -10.41 -20.72
C LEU A 105 7.78 -10.19 -19.24
N GLU A 106 8.99 -10.54 -18.79
CA GLU A 106 9.47 -10.22 -17.45
C GLU A 106 9.45 -8.69 -17.23
N THR A 107 10.04 -7.92 -18.14
CA THR A 107 10.09 -6.46 -18.06
C THR A 107 8.71 -5.78 -18.07
N ILE A 108 7.77 -6.25 -18.91
CA ILE A 108 6.41 -5.68 -18.94
C ILE A 108 5.67 -5.94 -17.62
N LEU A 109 5.91 -7.09 -16.99
CA LEU A 109 5.34 -7.39 -15.67
C LEU A 109 6.04 -6.60 -14.57
N ASP A 110 7.36 -6.42 -14.66
CA ASP A 110 8.13 -5.57 -13.73
C ASP A 110 7.61 -4.14 -13.76
N PHE A 111 7.38 -3.57 -14.95
CA PHE A 111 6.69 -2.29 -15.10
C PHE A 111 5.35 -2.30 -14.38
N LYS A 112 4.49 -3.30 -14.62
CA LYS A 112 3.16 -3.31 -13.99
C LYS A 112 3.19 -3.44 -12.48
N TYR A 113 4.21 -4.07 -11.92
CA TYR A 113 4.42 -4.08 -10.49
C TYR A 113 4.97 -2.74 -9.99
N GLY A 114 5.94 -2.17 -10.70
CA GLY A 114 6.48 -0.84 -10.44
C GLY A 114 7.16 -0.71 -9.08
N GLU A 115 7.76 0.45 -8.89
CA GLU A 115 8.10 0.98 -7.58
C GLU A 115 6.82 1.53 -6.92
N PRO A 116 6.84 1.90 -5.63
CA PRO A 116 5.66 2.49 -4.99
C PRO A 116 5.13 3.72 -5.74
N ASP A 117 6.00 4.62 -6.14
CA ASP A 117 5.73 5.92 -6.76
C ASP A 117 5.96 5.94 -8.28
N LEU A 118 6.68 4.96 -8.83
CA LEU A 118 6.98 4.88 -10.26
C LEU A 118 6.49 3.58 -10.91
N GLY A 119 6.06 3.66 -12.17
CA GLY A 119 5.66 2.51 -12.96
C GLY A 119 4.18 2.17 -12.82
N GLY A 120 3.82 0.91 -12.91
CA GLY A 120 2.44 0.47 -12.97
C GLY A 120 1.75 0.36 -11.60
N ASP A 121 0.47 0.01 -11.66
CA ASP A 121 -0.46 0.06 -10.54
C ASP A 121 -0.57 -1.24 -9.72
N GLY A 122 0.29 -2.22 -10.00
CA GLY A 122 0.23 -3.56 -9.39
C GLY A 122 -0.96 -4.39 -9.86
N LEU A 123 -1.80 -3.90 -10.78
CA LEU A 123 -2.97 -4.62 -11.31
C LEU A 123 -2.61 -5.32 -12.62
N LEU A 124 -2.04 -6.51 -12.54
CA LEU A 124 -1.50 -7.19 -13.73
C LEU A 124 -2.56 -7.52 -14.80
N ALA A 125 -3.84 -7.57 -14.40
CA ALA A 125 -4.97 -7.88 -15.25
C ALA A 125 -5.64 -6.67 -15.90
N ARG A 126 -5.31 -5.44 -15.47
CA ARG A 126 -5.88 -4.19 -15.99
C ARG A 126 -4.85 -3.44 -16.81
N TRP A 127 -5.21 -3.09 -18.05
CA TRP A 127 -4.32 -2.40 -18.97
C TRP A 127 -5.06 -1.30 -19.74
N HIS A 128 -4.45 -0.12 -19.77
CA HIS A 128 -4.93 1.04 -20.52
C HIS A 128 -3.85 1.54 -21.49
N GLY A 129 -4.26 2.38 -22.45
CA GLY A 129 -3.34 3.07 -23.35
C GLY A 129 -2.29 3.90 -22.60
N SER A 130 -2.67 4.51 -21.47
CA SER A 130 -1.74 5.24 -20.59
C SER A 130 -0.66 4.34 -20.00
N ASP A 131 -0.99 3.09 -19.61
CA ASP A 131 0.03 2.12 -19.16
C ASP A 131 1.05 1.82 -20.27
N VAL A 132 0.58 1.72 -21.52
CA VAL A 132 1.45 1.47 -22.68
C VAL A 132 2.33 2.68 -22.96
N ALA A 133 1.80 3.89 -22.81
CA ALA A 133 2.56 5.13 -22.94
C ALA A 133 3.65 5.24 -21.87
N ALA A 134 3.30 5.03 -20.60
CA ALA A 134 4.23 5.02 -19.48
C ALA A 134 5.32 3.95 -19.64
N LEU A 135 4.94 2.73 -20.01
CA LEU A 135 5.91 1.67 -20.28
C LEU A 135 6.92 2.07 -21.36
N LEU A 136 6.46 2.61 -22.49
CA LEU A 136 7.31 2.90 -23.63
C LEU A 136 8.12 4.18 -23.48
N LEU A 137 7.52 5.25 -22.97
CA LEU A 137 8.13 6.58 -22.98
C LEU A 137 8.77 6.96 -21.66
N ASP A 138 8.52 6.22 -20.59
CA ASP A 138 9.05 6.54 -19.27
C ASP A 138 9.88 5.39 -18.68
N TRP A 139 9.26 4.23 -18.45
CA TRP A 139 9.91 3.09 -17.80
C TRP A 139 11.07 2.50 -18.60
N LEU A 140 10.83 2.08 -19.84
CA LEU A 140 11.84 1.39 -20.65
C LEU A 140 13.05 2.27 -21.02
N PRO A 141 12.91 3.59 -21.25
CA PRO A 141 14.07 4.47 -21.45
C PRO A 141 14.89 4.75 -20.18
N ARG A 142 14.27 4.69 -18.98
CA ARG A 142 14.94 4.90 -17.67
C ARG A 142 15.83 3.71 -17.28
N GLU A 143 15.34 2.49 -17.51
CA GLU A 143 16.05 1.26 -17.17
C GLU A 143 17.43 1.15 -17.84
N ASP A 144 18.50 1.00 -17.04
CA ASP A 144 19.88 0.75 -17.52
C ASP A 144 20.02 -0.69 -18.06
N MET A 145 19.34 -0.93 -19.19
CA MET A 145 19.34 -2.21 -19.88
C MET A 145 20.57 -2.33 -20.77
N ALA A 146 21.33 -3.42 -20.60
CA ALA A 146 22.48 -3.74 -21.45
C ALA A 146 22.13 -3.82 -22.95
N ALA A 147 20.87 -4.09 -23.29
CA ALA A 147 20.31 -3.95 -24.62
C ALA A 147 18.83 -3.56 -24.49
N PRO A 148 18.36 -2.46 -25.09
CA PRO A 148 16.95 -2.06 -25.04
C PRO A 148 16.03 -3.04 -25.78
N LEU A 149 14.77 -3.14 -25.32
CA LEU A 149 13.74 -3.95 -25.98
C LEU A 149 13.39 -3.40 -27.36
N ARG A 150 13.12 -4.26 -28.32
CA ARG A 150 12.55 -3.82 -29.61
C ARG A 150 11.04 -3.67 -29.48
N VAL A 151 10.46 -2.72 -30.24
CA VAL A 151 9.01 -2.51 -30.32
C VAL A 151 8.27 -3.81 -30.59
N GLU A 152 8.78 -4.66 -31.49
CA GLU A 152 8.15 -5.94 -31.82
C GLU A 152 8.16 -6.94 -30.65
N GLU A 153 9.19 -6.90 -29.81
CA GLU A 153 9.30 -7.74 -28.61
C GLU A 153 8.29 -7.28 -27.56
N VAL A 154 8.19 -5.97 -27.30
CA VAL A 154 7.17 -5.40 -26.39
C VAL A 154 5.77 -5.76 -26.88
N ARG A 155 5.49 -5.51 -28.16
CA ARG A 155 4.19 -5.78 -28.79
C ARG A 155 3.76 -7.23 -28.67
N SER A 156 4.66 -8.16 -29.00
CA SER A 156 4.37 -9.60 -28.97
C SER A 156 4.17 -10.11 -27.55
N SER A 157 4.94 -9.61 -26.58
CA SER A 157 4.81 -9.99 -25.18
C SER A 157 3.55 -9.43 -24.52
N LEU A 158 3.21 -8.15 -24.77
CA LEU A 158 1.97 -7.54 -24.27
C LEU A 158 0.73 -8.27 -24.80
N LEU A 159 0.69 -8.54 -26.11
CA LEU A 159 -0.41 -9.31 -26.71
C LEU A 159 -0.49 -10.73 -26.14
N ALA A 160 0.63 -11.42 -25.97
CA ALA A 160 0.64 -12.76 -25.41
C ALA A 160 0.16 -12.78 -23.95
N TRP A 161 0.49 -11.75 -23.17
CA TRP A 161 -0.01 -11.57 -21.81
C TRP A 161 -1.52 -11.37 -21.79
N VAL A 162 -2.02 -10.41 -22.57
CA VAL A 162 -3.46 -10.09 -22.63
C VAL A 162 -4.29 -11.27 -23.15
N GLU A 163 -3.85 -11.94 -24.21
CA GLU A 163 -4.54 -13.14 -24.71
C GLU A 163 -4.51 -14.30 -23.71
N PHE A 164 -3.40 -14.45 -22.97
CA PHE A 164 -3.31 -15.44 -21.89
C PHE A 164 -4.36 -15.19 -20.78
N LEU A 165 -4.57 -13.92 -20.41
CA LEU A 165 -5.59 -13.50 -19.44
C LEU A 165 -7.00 -13.72 -19.99
N ARG A 166 -7.28 -13.29 -21.22
CA ARG A 166 -8.59 -13.46 -21.88
C ARG A 166 -8.97 -14.93 -22.02
N ALA A 167 -8.02 -15.79 -22.43
CA ALA A 167 -8.23 -17.24 -22.53
C ALA A 167 -8.62 -17.90 -21.20
N ARG A 168 -8.35 -17.23 -20.07
CA ARG A 168 -8.70 -17.69 -18.71
C ARG A 168 -9.87 -16.94 -18.09
N GLY A 169 -10.40 -15.92 -18.76
CA GLY A 169 -11.40 -15.02 -18.20
C GLY A 169 -10.85 -14.17 -17.04
N TRP A 170 -9.54 -13.89 -17.06
CA TRP A 170 -8.84 -13.11 -16.04
C TRP A 170 -8.60 -11.65 -16.43
N TYR A 171 -8.89 -11.30 -17.67
CA TYR A 171 -8.73 -9.93 -18.16
C TYR A 171 -9.78 -9.02 -17.52
N ASP A 172 -9.34 -7.92 -16.88
CA ASP A 172 -10.25 -7.00 -16.21
C ASP A 172 -11.13 -6.31 -17.29
N PRO A 173 -12.47 -6.38 -17.20
CA PRO A 173 -13.36 -5.76 -18.18
C PRO A 173 -13.29 -4.23 -18.21
N ARG A 174 -12.60 -3.60 -17.25
CA ARG A 174 -12.31 -2.16 -17.27
C ARG A 174 -11.11 -1.79 -18.14
N SER A 175 -10.31 -2.77 -18.57
CA SER A 175 -9.19 -2.54 -19.50
C SER A 175 -9.67 -2.05 -20.87
N ASP A 176 -8.79 -1.35 -21.57
CA ASP A 176 -8.97 -1.04 -22.99
C ASP A 176 -8.96 -2.33 -23.83
N GLU A 177 -9.53 -2.33 -25.03
CA GLU A 177 -9.49 -3.55 -25.84
C GLU A 177 -8.06 -3.84 -26.34
N PRO A 178 -7.65 -5.11 -26.52
CA PRO A 178 -6.29 -5.46 -26.92
C PRO A 178 -5.83 -4.80 -28.23
N GLY A 179 -6.79 -4.50 -29.12
CA GLY A 179 -6.52 -3.77 -30.36
C GLY A 179 -6.13 -2.31 -30.12
N GLU A 180 -6.74 -1.65 -29.14
CA GLU A 180 -6.46 -0.26 -28.76
C GLU A 180 -5.08 -0.16 -28.10
N LEU A 181 -4.74 -1.09 -27.20
CA LEU A 181 -3.40 -1.17 -26.60
C LEU A 181 -2.29 -1.29 -27.65
N VAL A 182 -2.54 -2.09 -28.69
CA VAL A 182 -1.61 -2.27 -29.81
C VAL A 182 -1.55 -1.03 -30.70
N GLU A 183 -2.68 -0.37 -30.94
CA GLU A 183 -2.73 0.88 -31.71
C GLU A 183 -1.95 2.00 -31.01
N THR A 184 -2.06 2.11 -29.68
CA THR A 184 -1.24 3.02 -28.87
C THR A 184 0.24 2.69 -29.02
N LEU A 185 0.63 1.41 -28.87
CA LEU A 185 2.03 0.98 -29.04
C LEU A 185 2.56 1.30 -30.45
N ASP A 186 1.79 0.99 -31.48
CA ASP A 186 2.17 1.21 -32.88
C ASP A 186 2.30 2.73 -33.17
N THR A 187 1.49 3.57 -32.51
CA THR A 187 1.57 5.05 -32.59
C THR A 187 2.82 5.61 -31.90
N LEU A 188 3.18 5.08 -30.73
CA LEU A 188 4.32 5.54 -29.93
C LEU A 188 5.66 4.91 -30.33
N ALA A 189 5.67 3.97 -31.27
CA ALA A 189 6.85 3.20 -31.66
C ALA A 189 8.04 4.04 -32.14
N ASP A 190 7.79 5.13 -32.87
CA ASP A 190 8.86 6.03 -33.33
C ASP A 190 9.43 6.88 -32.19
N ALA A 191 8.57 7.41 -31.32
CA ALA A 191 8.97 8.16 -30.13
C ALA A 191 9.83 7.31 -29.19
N TYR A 192 9.42 6.06 -28.93
CA TYR A 192 10.21 5.12 -28.15
C TYR A 192 11.59 4.84 -28.77
N ARG A 193 11.65 4.61 -30.09
CA ARG A 193 12.91 4.40 -30.79
C ARG A 193 13.86 5.59 -30.64
N GLN A 194 13.32 6.81 -30.63
CA GLN A 194 14.08 8.03 -30.43
C GLN A 194 14.56 8.15 -28.98
N ALA A 195 13.67 7.93 -28.00
CA ALA A 195 13.99 7.96 -26.58
C ALA A 195 15.16 7.03 -26.23
N VAL A 196 15.11 5.79 -26.71
CA VAL A 196 16.15 4.78 -26.50
C VAL A 196 17.45 5.12 -27.24
N ALA A 197 17.38 5.74 -28.42
CA ALA A 197 18.57 6.11 -29.18
C ALA A 197 19.32 7.28 -28.54
N ASN A 198 18.59 8.21 -27.91
CA ASN A 198 19.11 9.44 -27.31
C ASN A 198 18.62 9.60 -25.86
N PRO A 199 19.06 8.75 -24.91
CA PRO A 199 18.54 8.76 -23.54
C PRO A 199 18.79 10.08 -22.80
N ALA A 200 19.89 10.78 -23.09
CA ALA A 200 20.18 12.09 -22.52
C ALA A 200 19.18 13.16 -22.97
N GLU A 201 18.87 13.21 -24.28
CA GLU A 201 17.86 14.14 -24.81
C GLU A 201 16.47 13.81 -24.28
N HIS A 202 16.18 12.51 -24.12
CA HIS A 202 14.92 12.04 -23.57
C HIS A 202 14.72 12.49 -22.12
N ARG A 203 15.70 12.27 -21.24
CA ARG A 203 15.62 12.72 -19.83
C ARG A 203 15.43 14.24 -19.72
N VAL A 204 16.16 15.02 -20.52
CA VAL A 204 15.97 16.48 -20.58
C VAL A 204 14.58 16.82 -21.10
N SER A 205 14.05 16.10 -22.09
CA SER A 205 12.69 16.32 -22.57
C SER A 205 11.62 16.07 -21.51
N LEU A 206 11.79 15.06 -20.64
CA LEU A 206 10.86 14.81 -19.53
C LEU A 206 10.91 15.96 -18.51
N PHE A 207 12.11 16.42 -18.16
CA PHE A 207 12.31 17.59 -17.31
C PHE A 207 11.61 18.84 -17.89
N LEU A 208 11.79 19.11 -19.19
CA LEU A 208 11.13 20.25 -19.84
C LEU A 208 9.60 20.13 -19.85
N GLN A 209 9.06 18.91 -20.01
CA GLN A 209 7.61 18.69 -19.92
C GLN A 209 7.07 18.97 -18.53
N HIS A 210 7.80 18.55 -17.49
CA HIS A 210 7.46 18.89 -16.10
C HIS A 210 7.45 20.41 -15.90
N SER A 211 8.53 21.10 -16.30
CA SER A 211 8.61 22.56 -16.20
C SER A 211 7.53 23.30 -17.01
N MET A 212 7.08 22.74 -18.14
CA MET A 212 5.93 23.29 -18.87
C MET A 212 4.65 23.22 -18.05
N VAL A 213 4.36 22.06 -17.45
CA VAL A 213 3.17 21.84 -16.63
C VAL A 213 3.17 22.76 -15.40
N GLU A 214 4.30 22.87 -14.70
CA GLU A 214 4.47 23.80 -13.57
C GLU A 214 4.21 25.25 -13.99
N ALA A 215 4.66 25.63 -15.17
CA ALA A 215 4.43 26.97 -15.72
C ALA A 215 3.03 27.16 -16.34
N GLY A 216 2.15 26.14 -16.26
CA GLY A 216 0.77 26.18 -16.74
C GLY A 216 0.60 25.99 -18.25
N TYR A 217 1.60 25.45 -18.94
CA TYR A 217 1.56 25.12 -20.36
C TYR A 217 1.18 23.64 -20.55
N ASP A 218 0.37 23.37 -21.57
CA ASP A 218 0.03 22.00 -21.99
C ASP A 218 1.15 21.43 -22.90
N PRO A 219 1.91 20.41 -22.45
CA PRO A 219 2.99 19.82 -23.24
C PRO A 219 2.49 19.04 -24.47
N GLU A 220 1.18 18.75 -24.57
CA GLU A 220 0.58 18.13 -25.75
C GLU A 220 0.13 19.13 -26.81
N ASP A 221 0.09 20.44 -26.50
CA ASP A 221 -0.29 21.51 -27.42
C ASP A 221 0.96 22.14 -28.09
N PRO A 222 1.19 21.91 -29.39
CA PRO A 222 2.39 22.42 -30.07
C PRO A 222 2.52 23.95 -30.08
N ASP A 223 1.39 24.67 -30.02
CA ASP A 223 1.42 26.13 -29.99
C ASP A 223 1.89 26.63 -28.60
N GLN A 224 1.47 25.97 -27.52
CA GLN A 224 1.91 26.27 -26.16
C GLN A 224 3.36 25.84 -25.90
N VAL A 225 3.78 24.70 -26.45
CA VAL A 225 5.20 24.28 -26.42
C VAL A 225 6.10 25.34 -27.07
N ALA A 226 5.70 25.84 -28.25
CA ALA A 226 6.47 26.89 -28.93
C ALA A 226 6.46 28.23 -28.17
N GLU A 227 5.39 28.54 -27.44
CA GLU A 227 5.30 29.72 -26.57
C GLU A 227 6.26 29.59 -25.37
N PHE A 228 6.24 28.45 -24.69
CA PHE A 228 7.17 28.13 -23.61
C PHE A 228 8.63 28.21 -24.07
N GLU A 229 8.98 27.60 -25.21
CA GLU A 229 10.33 27.66 -25.78
C GLU A 229 10.77 29.12 -26.02
N ALA A 230 9.88 29.96 -26.56
CA ALA A 230 10.17 31.37 -26.79
C ALA A 230 10.33 32.16 -25.47
N GLU A 231 9.54 31.85 -24.45
CA GLU A 231 9.66 32.44 -23.12
C GLU A 231 10.99 32.07 -22.46
N VAL A 232 11.40 30.80 -22.50
CA VAL A 232 12.71 30.34 -22.05
C VAL A 232 13.84 31.06 -22.79
N GLU A 233 13.80 31.12 -24.13
CA GLU A 233 14.82 31.83 -24.92
C GLU A 233 14.91 33.33 -24.59
N SER A 234 13.79 33.94 -24.21
CA SER A 234 13.71 35.35 -23.84
C SER A 234 14.08 35.61 -22.37
N GLY A 235 14.25 34.55 -21.56
CA GLY A 235 14.53 34.60 -20.13
C GLY A 235 13.30 34.85 -19.25
N GLY A 236 12.09 34.63 -19.77
CA GLY A 236 10.83 34.72 -19.03
C GLY A 236 10.57 33.51 -18.12
N VAL A 237 11.12 32.35 -18.49
CA VAL A 237 11.19 31.15 -17.65
C VAL A 237 12.67 30.83 -17.41
N SER A 238 13.07 30.71 -16.13
CA SER A 238 14.42 30.33 -15.75
C SER A 238 14.51 28.82 -15.63
N LEU A 239 15.40 28.19 -16.40
CA LEU A 239 15.72 26.76 -16.26
C LEU A 239 17.12 26.63 -15.68
N ASP A 240 17.30 25.72 -14.72
CA ASP A 240 18.61 25.42 -14.16
C ASP A 240 19.46 24.63 -15.17
N GLU A 241 20.41 25.31 -15.80
CA GLU A 241 21.33 24.72 -16.77
C GLU A 241 22.27 23.66 -16.16
N GLU A 242 22.60 23.77 -14.86
CA GLU A 242 23.45 22.82 -14.15
C GLU A 242 22.67 21.53 -13.87
N LEU A 243 21.44 21.66 -13.35
CA LEU A 243 20.53 20.53 -13.14
C LEU A 243 20.20 19.83 -14.47
N MET A 244 19.87 20.57 -15.53
CA MET A 244 19.64 19.97 -16.85
C MET A 244 20.86 19.20 -17.38
N ALA A 245 22.07 19.69 -17.13
CA ALA A 245 23.29 18.99 -17.51
C ALA A 245 23.50 17.70 -16.69
N ALA A 246 23.19 17.73 -15.39
CA ALA A 246 23.25 16.57 -14.50
C ALA A 246 22.18 15.51 -14.86
N ILE A 247 20.96 15.93 -15.21
CA ILE A 247 19.90 15.06 -15.73
C ILE A 247 20.33 14.45 -17.08
N ALA A 248 20.92 15.23 -17.97
CA ALA A 248 21.41 14.75 -19.25
C ALA A 248 22.52 13.69 -19.08
N SER A 249 23.46 13.90 -18.14
CA SER A 249 24.53 12.95 -17.82
C SER A 249 24.00 11.71 -17.08
N GLY A 250 22.84 11.81 -16.43
CA GLY A 250 22.27 10.80 -15.54
C GLY A 250 22.92 10.80 -14.16
N GLU A 251 23.55 11.92 -13.78
CA GLU A 251 24.01 12.17 -12.40
C GLU A 251 22.83 12.51 -11.50
N GLU A 252 21.81 13.17 -12.04
CA GLU A 252 20.52 13.45 -11.39
C GLU A 252 19.39 12.72 -12.13
N GLU A 253 18.36 12.34 -11.39
CA GLU A 253 17.14 11.75 -11.96
C GLU A 253 16.23 12.86 -12.50
N ALA A 254 15.59 12.61 -13.65
CA ALA A 254 14.60 13.55 -14.16
C ALA A 254 13.32 13.42 -13.31
N PRO A 255 12.63 14.54 -13.02
CA PRO A 255 11.37 14.51 -12.28
C PRO A 255 10.34 13.61 -12.98
N LEU A 256 9.30 13.21 -12.24
CA LEU A 256 8.21 12.44 -12.80
C LEU A 256 7.60 13.20 -13.98
N SER A 257 7.31 12.46 -15.05
CA SER A 257 6.67 13.04 -16.24
C SER A 257 5.17 12.87 -16.12
N PRO A 258 4.35 13.69 -16.79
CA PRO A 258 2.92 13.41 -16.97
C PRO A 258 2.64 12.04 -17.62
N LEU A 259 3.65 11.45 -18.27
CA LEU A 259 3.59 10.11 -18.85
C LEU A 259 4.00 9.01 -17.86
N SER A 260 4.52 9.35 -16.68
CA SER A 260 4.89 8.38 -15.67
C SER A 260 3.66 7.59 -15.24
N GLY A 261 3.88 6.29 -15.01
CA GLY A 261 2.81 5.44 -14.51
C GLY A 261 2.43 5.82 -13.07
N PRO A 262 1.21 5.50 -12.63
CA PRO A 262 0.66 5.99 -11.37
C PRO A 262 1.34 5.40 -10.12
N GLY A 263 2.23 4.43 -10.27
CA GLY A 263 2.78 3.65 -9.17
C GLY A 263 1.71 2.87 -8.40
N ARG A 264 2.12 2.28 -7.28
CA ARG A 264 1.27 1.51 -6.36
C ARG A 264 0.84 2.29 -5.11
N THR A 265 1.45 3.43 -4.84
CA THR A 265 1.25 4.23 -3.62
C THR A 265 -0.22 4.58 -3.38
N GLY A 266 -0.97 4.92 -4.44
CA GLY A 266 -2.42 5.15 -4.35
C GLY A 266 -3.24 3.96 -3.80
N TYR A 267 -2.69 2.75 -3.78
CA TYR A 267 -3.31 1.53 -3.24
C TYR A 267 -2.69 1.02 -1.94
N THR A 268 -1.60 1.62 -1.46
CA THR A 268 -1.10 1.39 -0.10
C THR A 268 -1.76 2.38 0.85
N TRP A 269 -2.10 3.56 0.33
CA TRP A 269 -2.67 4.65 1.11
C TRP A 269 -4.16 4.49 1.44
N ARG A 270 -4.61 4.94 2.63
CA ARG A 270 -6.03 5.07 2.97
C ARG A 270 -6.64 6.10 2.04
N ALA A 271 -7.74 5.72 1.41
CA ALA A 271 -8.43 6.57 0.49
C ALA A 271 -9.20 7.68 1.26
N PRO A 272 -8.87 8.98 1.07
CA PRO A 272 -9.48 10.05 1.84
C PRO A 272 -10.94 10.28 1.44
N ARG A 273 -11.73 10.78 2.40
CA ARG A 273 -13.11 11.21 2.16
C ARG A 273 -13.13 12.72 1.99
N LEU A 274 -12.87 13.16 0.76
CA LEU A 274 -12.72 14.58 0.45
C LEU A 274 -14.04 15.33 0.63
N LEU A 275 -13.95 16.53 1.23
CA LEU A 275 -15.05 17.48 1.24
C LEU A 275 -15.14 18.15 -0.13
N GLU A 276 -16.36 18.34 -0.63
CA GLU A 276 -16.59 18.99 -1.92
C GLU A 276 -17.68 20.07 -1.85
N GLY A 277 -17.55 21.06 -2.75
CA GLY A 277 -18.56 22.09 -2.97
C GLY A 277 -19.03 22.79 -1.69
N ALA A 278 -20.34 22.77 -1.45
CA ALA A 278 -20.93 23.47 -0.31
C ALA A 278 -20.47 22.93 1.05
N ALA A 279 -20.15 21.63 1.16
CA ALA A 279 -19.68 21.06 2.42
C ALA A 279 -18.26 21.50 2.75
N LEU A 280 -17.39 21.59 1.74
CA LEU A 280 -16.04 22.16 1.88
C LEU A 280 -16.12 23.64 2.29
N ALA A 281 -16.91 24.45 1.57
CA ALA A 281 -17.09 25.87 1.89
C ALA A 281 -17.66 26.09 3.30
N GLU A 282 -18.64 25.29 3.73
CA GLU A 282 -19.20 25.37 5.09
C GLU A 282 -18.16 25.00 6.16
N ALA A 283 -17.36 23.95 5.91
CA ALA A 283 -16.29 23.56 6.82
C ALA A 283 -15.24 24.66 6.97
N ILE A 284 -14.83 25.27 5.85
CA ILE A 284 -13.87 26.38 5.79
C ILE A 284 -14.39 27.62 6.55
N GLU A 285 -15.61 28.06 6.26
CA GLU A 285 -16.19 29.27 6.88
C GLU A 285 -16.47 29.08 8.39
N ALA A 286 -16.51 27.83 8.87
CA ALA A 286 -16.64 27.51 10.29
C ALA A 286 -15.31 27.56 11.05
N THR A 287 -14.17 27.70 10.37
CA THR A 287 -12.84 27.68 11.01
C THR A 287 -12.59 28.95 11.82
N PRO A 288 -11.88 28.88 12.96
CA PRO A 288 -11.53 30.05 13.76
C PRO A 288 -10.80 31.14 12.97
N THR A 289 -9.86 30.75 12.11
CA THR A 289 -9.10 31.68 11.27
C THR A 289 -9.99 32.42 10.28
N MET A 290 -10.85 31.70 9.54
CA MET A 290 -11.75 32.35 8.57
C MET A 290 -12.77 33.26 9.25
N LEU A 291 -13.36 32.85 10.38
CA LEU A 291 -14.26 33.71 11.14
C LEU A 291 -13.60 35.03 11.56
N ARG A 292 -12.36 34.95 12.07
CA ARG A 292 -11.59 36.14 12.46
C ARG A 292 -11.29 37.05 11.26
N LEU A 293 -10.84 36.47 10.16
CA LEU A 293 -10.48 37.18 8.94
C LEU A 293 -11.70 37.89 8.32
N ARG A 294 -12.85 37.20 8.25
CA ARG A 294 -14.13 37.78 7.80
C ARG A 294 -14.64 38.89 8.73
N GLU A 295 -14.51 38.73 10.06
CA GLU A 295 -14.91 39.75 11.03
C GLU A 295 -14.07 41.03 10.96
N GLN A 296 -12.79 40.90 10.60
CA GLN A 296 -11.88 42.04 10.43
C GLN A 296 -12.21 42.88 9.20
N GLY A 297 -13.03 42.36 8.28
CA GLY A 297 -13.41 43.04 7.05
C GLY A 297 -12.20 43.27 6.16
N ASP A 298 -11.31 42.29 6.08
CA ASP A 298 -10.14 42.38 5.22
C ASP A 298 -10.59 42.32 3.76
N ASP A 299 -10.67 43.50 3.14
CA ASP A 299 -11.09 43.69 1.74
C ASP A 299 -10.15 42.97 0.75
N ALA A 300 -9.00 42.46 1.21
CA ALA A 300 -8.08 41.65 0.40
C ALA A 300 -8.47 40.17 0.33
N LEU A 301 -9.37 39.68 1.19
CA LEU A 301 -9.80 38.28 1.16
C LEU A 301 -10.75 38.01 0.00
N PRO A 302 -10.51 36.95 -0.79
CA PRO A 302 -11.43 36.50 -1.82
C PRO A 302 -12.86 36.24 -1.30
N GLU A 303 -13.87 36.48 -2.14
CA GLU A 303 -15.26 36.12 -1.81
C GLU A 303 -15.44 34.59 -1.77
N ASP A 304 -14.70 33.87 -2.61
CA ASP A 304 -14.68 32.41 -2.61
C ASP A 304 -13.99 31.89 -1.34
N SER A 305 -14.64 30.96 -0.65
CA SER A 305 -14.14 30.44 0.63
C SER A 305 -12.89 29.59 0.45
N VAL A 306 -12.79 28.83 -0.65
CA VAL A 306 -11.63 27.96 -0.92
C VAL A 306 -10.42 28.83 -1.24
N GLU A 307 -10.57 29.78 -2.16
CA GLU A 307 -9.50 30.73 -2.51
C GLU A 307 -9.00 31.50 -1.29
N ALA A 308 -9.92 31.97 -0.42
CA ALA A 308 -9.55 32.69 0.79
C ALA A 308 -8.87 31.81 1.85
N TRP A 309 -9.19 30.51 1.91
CA TRP A 309 -8.55 29.57 2.82
C TRP A 309 -7.17 29.16 2.32
N LEU A 310 -7.01 28.88 1.02
CA LEU A 310 -5.71 28.57 0.40
C LEU A 310 -4.74 29.73 0.58
N LEU A 311 -5.19 30.97 0.35
CA LEU A 311 -4.38 32.16 0.62
C LEU A 311 -3.92 32.25 2.09
N ALA A 312 -4.75 31.79 3.03
CA ALA A 312 -4.38 31.78 4.45
C ALA A 312 -3.46 30.60 4.82
N TYR A 313 -3.54 29.50 4.07
CA TYR A 313 -2.67 28.32 4.21
C TYR A 313 -1.29 28.58 3.61
N GLU A 314 -1.21 29.11 2.39
CA GLU A 314 0.04 29.51 1.73
C GLU A 314 0.82 30.56 2.54
N ALA A 315 0.12 31.46 3.24
CA ALA A 315 0.77 32.43 4.12
C ALA A 315 1.45 31.84 5.37
N LEU A 316 1.31 30.52 5.63
CA LEU A 316 1.87 29.90 6.82
C LEU A 316 3.40 29.82 6.79
N GLY A 317 4.03 29.51 5.65
CA GLY A 317 5.48 29.41 5.57
C GLY A 317 6.16 30.76 5.78
N GLU A 318 5.71 31.82 5.10
CA GLU A 318 6.20 33.19 5.34
C GLU A 318 6.04 33.59 6.82
N ALA A 319 4.86 33.33 7.41
CA ALA A 319 4.60 33.63 8.81
C ALA A 319 5.48 32.81 9.78
N LEU A 320 5.83 31.56 9.42
CA LEU A 320 6.73 30.71 10.17
C LEU A 320 8.16 31.26 10.15
N ALA A 321 8.69 31.56 8.96
CA ALA A 321 10.02 32.13 8.79
C ALA A 321 10.17 33.46 9.56
N GLU A 322 9.19 34.36 9.45
CA GLU A 322 9.18 35.63 10.20
C GLU A 322 9.23 35.40 11.73
N ARG A 323 8.47 34.42 12.25
CA ARG A 323 8.42 34.11 13.69
C ARG A 323 9.71 33.50 14.21
N LEU A 324 10.38 32.71 13.38
CA LEU A 324 11.70 32.17 13.69
C LEU A 324 12.80 33.21 13.50
N GLY A 325 12.53 34.28 12.75
CA GLY A 325 13.48 35.35 12.45
C GLY A 325 14.55 34.90 11.46
N LEU A 326 14.15 34.02 10.54
CA LEU A 326 15.00 33.48 9.47
C LEU A 326 14.54 34.11 8.14
N ASP A 327 15.48 34.39 7.25
CA ASP A 327 15.16 34.57 5.84
C ASP A 327 15.11 33.20 5.13
N GLU A 328 14.85 33.22 3.83
CA GLU A 328 14.65 32.01 3.01
C GLU A 328 15.89 31.10 3.03
N ASP A 329 17.09 31.68 2.80
CA ASP A 329 18.36 30.96 2.84
C ASP A 329 18.63 30.36 4.23
N ASP A 330 18.47 31.17 5.29
CA ASP A 330 18.67 30.71 6.68
C ASP A 330 17.64 29.64 7.09
N PHE A 331 16.43 29.66 6.52
CA PHE A 331 15.41 28.65 6.76
C PHE A 331 15.78 27.32 6.09
N TYR A 332 16.16 27.36 4.81
CA TYR A 332 16.61 26.17 4.09
C TYR A 332 17.85 25.56 4.75
N GLU A 333 18.83 26.36 5.17
CA GLU A 333 20.01 25.85 5.90
C GLU A 333 19.62 25.14 7.21
N ALA A 334 18.57 25.63 7.89
CA ALA A 334 18.11 25.09 9.17
C ALA A 334 17.26 23.82 9.05
N PHE A 335 16.41 23.71 8.03
CA PHE A 335 15.38 22.67 7.91
C PHE A 335 15.50 21.81 6.64
N GLY A 336 16.39 22.19 5.71
CA GLY A 336 16.64 21.51 4.43
C GLY A 336 15.43 21.42 3.51
N SER A 337 14.54 22.42 3.60
CA SER A 337 13.35 22.61 2.77
C SER A 337 12.94 24.08 2.82
N GLU A 338 12.17 24.53 1.83
CA GLU A 338 11.54 25.84 1.89
C GLU A 338 10.46 25.88 2.99
N ALA A 339 10.07 27.09 3.44
CA ALA A 339 9.12 27.22 4.54
C ALA A 339 7.72 26.67 4.18
N ASP A 340 7.32 26.76 2.92
CA ASP A 340 6.04 26.24 2.44
C ASP A 340 6.08 24.71 2.33
N GLU A 341 7.16 24.15 1.76
CA GLU A 341 7.42 22.69 1.74
C GLU A 341 7.48 22.09 3.14
N PHE A 342 8.03 22.82 4.12
CA PHE A 342 8.05 22.39 5.52
C PHE A 342 6.63 22.29 6.11
N VAL A 343 5.74 23.23 5.76
CA VAL A 343 4.33 23.18 6.17
C VAL A 343 3.60 22.02 5.49
N ALA A 344 3.81 21.84 4.18
CA ALA A 344 3.25 20.72 3.41
C ALA A 344 3.71 19.37 4.00
N SER A 345 5.00 19.23 4.32
CA SER A 345 5.60 18.05 4.95
C SER A 345 4.91 17.63 6.25
N ILE A 346 4.48 18.59 7.08
CA ILE A 346 3.71 18.29 8.31
C ILE A 346 2.33 17.72 7.98
N VAL A 347 1.64 18.30 7.00
CA VAL A 347 0.32 17.83 6.55
C VAL A 347 0.44 16.44 5.92
N THR A 348 1.41 16.26 5.04
CA THR A 348 1.73 15.00 4.35
C THR A 348 2.10 13.90 5.35
N THR A 349 2.92 14.21 6.36
CA THR A 349 3.23 13.27 7.47
C THR A 349 1.95 12.77 8.14
N LEU A 350 1.08 13.69 8.57
CA LEU A 350 -0.18 13.32 9.22
C LEU A 350 -1.13 12.58 8.27
N PHE A 351 -1.07 12.86 6.97
CA PHE A 351 -1.85 12.20 5.93
C PHE A 351 -1.39 10.77 5.64
N ILE A 352 -0.08 10.51 5.68
CA ILE A 352 0.54 9.20 5.42
C ILE A 352 0.43 8.30 6.65
N GLU A 353 0.79 8.81 7.83
CA GLU A 353 0.84 8.05 9.09
C GLU A 353 -0.56 7.74 9.65
N ARG A 354 -1.54 8.63 9.43
CA ARG A 354 -2.99 8.39 9.63
C ARG A 354 -3.43 8.01 11.03
N LEU A 355 -2.54 8.09 11.99
CA LEU A 355 -2.83 7.93 13.41
C LEU A 355 -2.67 9.28 14.10
N PRO A 356 -3.34 9.49 15.24
CA PRO A 356 -3.02 10.63 16.09
C PRO A 356 -1.55 10.56 16.50
N LEU A 357 -0.74 11.50 16.00
CA LEU A 357 0.70 11.54 16.24
C LEU A 357 1.06 12.54 17.34
N PRO A 358 1.95 12.18 18.27
CA PRO A 358 2.59 13.14 19.16
C PRO A 358 3.34 14.20 18.34
N GLY A 359 3.35 15.45 18.81
CA GLY A 359 4.04 16.54 18.09
C GLY A 359 5.53 16.25 17.88
N THR A 360 6.19 15.61 18.85
CA THR A 360 7.60 15.22 18.75
C THR A 360 7.85 14.18 17.66
N LEU A 361 6.94 13.23 17.47
CA LEU A 361 7.06 12.24 16.39
C LEU A 361 6.83 12.89 15.02
N VAL A 362 5.93 13.87 14.91
CA VAL A 362 5.80 14.67 13.68
C VAL A 362 7.12 15.40 13.38
N SER A 363 7.77 15.98 14.39
CA SER A 363 9.09 16.61 14.23
C SER A 363 10.16 15.65 13.74
N GLU A 364 10.22 14.44 14.30
CA GLU A 364 11.19 13.42 13.90
C GLU A 364 11.00 13.04 12.43
N VAL A 365 9.76 12.74 12.01
CA VAL A 365 9.47 12.35 10.61
C VAL A 365 9.72 13.50 9.64
N VAL A 366 9.32 14.73 9.98
CA VAL A 366 9.57 15.91 9.12
C VAL A 366 11.06 16.19 8.99
N ALA A 367 11.84 16.00 10.06
CA ALA A 367 13.30 16.14 9.99
C ALA A 367 13.97 15.06 9.15
N GLU A 368 13.42 13.84 9.11
CA GLU A 368 13.91 12.76 8.24
C GLU A 368 13.59 13.03 6.76
N MET A 369 12.51 13.76 6.46
CA MET A 369 12.17 14.14 5.09
C MET A 369 13.00 15.31 4.55
N GLY A 370 13.52 16.18 5.43
CA GLY A 370 14.40 17.28 5.03
C GLY A 370 15.84 16.81 4.76
N ASP A 371 16.53 17.51 3.85
CA ASP A 371 17.93 17.24 3.46
C ASP A 371 19.05 17.90 4.31
N PRO A 372 18.85 18.56 5.48
CA PRO A 372 19.96 19.27 6.13
C PRO A 372 20.94 18.32 6.87
N LEU A 373 20.70 17.01 6.84
CA LEU A 373 21.49 16.01 7.57
C LEU A 373 22.29 15.15 6.59
N GLU A 374 23.63 15.14 6.70
CA GLU A 374 24.45 14.08 6.10
C GLU A 374 23.79 12.72 6.41
N GLU A 375 23.47 11.95 5.37
CA GLU A 375 22.77 10.65 5.45
C GLU A 375 23.19 9.87 6.71
N ASP A 376 22.19 9.47 7.52
CA ASP A 376 22.29 8.60 8.71
C ASP A 376 22.82 9.21 10.03
N ARG A 377 22.94 10.54 10.21
CA ARG A 377 23.22 11.10 11.55
C ARG A 377 21.94 11.42 12.34
N PRO A 378 21.86 11.09 13.64
CA PRO A 378 20.76 11.54 14.48
C PRO A 378 20.81 13.07 14.67
N LEU A 379 19.65 13.68 14.86
CA LEU A 379 19.52 15.07 15.30
C LEU A 379 20.25 15.29 16.62
N THR A 380 20.87 16.46 16.76
CA THR A 380 21.34 16.96 18.04
C THR A 380 20.17 17.47 18.88
N ASP A 381 20.35 17.53 20.20
CA ASP A 381 19.32 18.07 21.11
C ASP A 381 18.84 19.49 20.70
N GLU A 382 19.75 20.32 20.17
CA GLU A 382 19.43 21.69 19.71
C GLU A 382 18.60 21.68 18.42
N GLU A 383 18.94 20.82 17.46
CA GLU A 383 18.17 20.64 16.23
C GLU A 383 16.77 20.07 16.55
N SER A 384 16.67 19.05 17.41
CA SER A 384 15.37 18.52 17.83
C SER A 384 14.49 19.58 18.51
N GLU A 385 15.05 20.39 19.42
CA GLU A 385 14.32 21.50 20.05
C GLU A 385 13.86 22.56 19.03
N GLN A 386 14.66 22.78 17.97
CA GLN A 386 14.32 23.70 16.89
C GLN A 386 13.18 23.18 16.01
N PHE A 387 13.24 21.92 15.59
CA PHE A 387 12.16 21.25 14.85
C PHE A 387 10.86 21.21 15.67
N ASP A 388 10.92 20.80 16.94
CA ASP A 388 9.76 20.78 17.84
C ASP A 388 9.08 22.14 17.96
N ARG A 389 9.88 23.21 17.99
CA ARG A 389 9.36 24.58 18.02
C ARG A 389 8.68 24.94 16.71
N ALA A 390 9.30 24.67 15.56
CA ALA A 390 8.76 24.99 14.25
C ALA A 390 7.46 24.20 13.99
N VAL A 391 7.48 22.88 14.16
CA VAL A 391 6.32 22.00 14.05
C VAL A 391 5.21 22.42 15.00
N GLY A 392 5.52 22.73 16.26
CA GLY A 392 4.54 23.21 17.22
C GLY A 392 3.85 24.51 16.83
N LEU A 393 4.55 25.42 16.13
CA LEU A 393 3.97 26.65 15.59
C LEU A 393 3.02 26.35 14.42
N VAL A 394 3.46 25.53 13.46
CA VAL A 394 2.65 25.16 12.30
C VAL A 394 1.39 24.40 12.72
N LEU A 395 1.51 23.39 13.58
CA LEU A 395 0.36 22.62 14.09
C LEU A 395 -0.67 23.53 14.80
N GLY A 396 -0.22 24.59 15.48
CA GLY A 396 -1.10 25.57 16.11
C GLY A 396 -1.88 26.42 15.09
N GLU A 397 -1.24 26.81 13.99
CA GLU A 397 -1.91 27.55 12.91
C GLU A 397 -2.85 26.64 12.09
N LEU A 398 -2.42 25.41 11.81
CA LEU A 398 -3.27 24.38 11.18
C LEU A 398 -4.50 24.04 12.03
N GLU A 399 -4.38 24.03 13.37
CA GLU A 399 -5.52 23.94 14.28
C GLU A 399 -6.47 25.15 14.12
N GLY A 400 -5.91 26.36 13.97
CA GLY A 400 -6.69 27.59 13.71
C GLY A 400 -7.41 27.59 12.36
N LEU A 401 -6.78 27.04 11.33
CA LEU A 401 -7.37 26.79 10.01
C LEU A 401 -8.32 25.58 10.00
N GLY A 402 -8.42 24.85 11.10
CA GLY A 402 -9.26 23.67 11.22
C GLY A 402 -8.77 22.46 10.42
N ALA A 403 -7.55 22.48 9.88
CA ALA A 403 -6.93 21.35 9.18
C ALA A 403 -6.53 20.23 10.17
N VAL A 404 -6.10 20.60 11.38
CA VAL A 404 -5.66 19.64 12.40
C VAL A 404 -6.54 19.71 13.65
N ALA A 405 -6.83 18.56 14.24
CA ALA A 405 -7.43 18.45 15.56
C ALA A 405 -6.38 18.01 16.58
N ARG A 406 -6.27 18.78 17.66
CA ARG A 406 -5.40 18.48 18.80
C ARG A 406 -6.17 17.76 19.91
N GLU A 407 -5.67 16.59 20.31
CA GLU A 407 -6.20 15.81 21.42
C GLU A 407 -5.22 15.82 22.60
N THR A 408 -5.67 16.37 23.73
CA THR A 408 -4.85 16.50 24.95
C THR A 408 -5.20 15.48 26.03
N THR A 409 -6.27 14.70 25.80
CA THR A 409 -6.79 13.69 26.72
C THR A 409 -7.36 12.56 25.88
N GLY A 410 -7.00 11.32 26.18
CA GLY A 410 -7.36 10.16 25.37
C GLY A 410 -6.33 9.06 25.59
N GLU A 411 -6.62 7.84 25.15
CA GLU A 411 -5.69 6.71 25.31
C GLU A 411 -4.36 6.98 24.61
N GLU A 412 -4.41 7.53 23.38
CA GLU A 412 -3.23 7.86 22.57
C GLU A 412 -2.38 8.97 23.22
N ALA A 413 -3.00 10.07 23.64
CA ALA A 413 -2.31 11.17 24.33
C ALA A 413 -1.72 10.76 25.69
N GLU A 414 -2.44 9.92 26.45
CA GLU A 414 -1.92 9.38 27.73
C GLU A 414 -0.75 8.43 27.51
N LEU A 415 -0.78 7.63 26.44
CA LEU A 415 0.30 6.71 26.06
C LEU A 415 1.55 7.47 25.59
N ALA A 416 1.35 8.50 24.77
CA ALA A 416 2.42 9.38 24.30
C ALA A 416 3.01 10.25 25.42
N GLY A 417 2.21 10.60 26.43
CA GLY A 417 2.60 11.52 27.50
C GLY A 417 2.55 13.00 27.07
N GLU A 418 2.03 13.29 25.88
CA GLU A 418 1.85 14.62 25.32
C GLU A 418 0.62 14.68 24.39
N PRO A 419 0.19 15.88 23.94
CA PRO A 419 -0.92 16.00 22.99
C PRO A 419 -0.62 15.32 21.66
N VAL A 420 -1.63 14.67 21.09
CA VAL A 420 -1.56 14.06 19.76
C VAL A 420 -2.38 14.88 18.76
N PHE A 421 -1.99 14.80 17.49
CA PHE A 421 -2.55 15.57 16.39
C PHE A 421 -3.01 14.64 15.28
N ARG A 422 -4.15 14.97 14.68
CA ARG A 422 -4.69 14.24 13.53
C ARG A 422 -5.31 15.20 12.53
N LEU A 423 -5.35 14.83 11.26
CA LEU A 423 -6.09 15.58 10.26
C LEU A 423 -7.59 15.55 10.55
N THR A 424 -8.24 16.70 10.33
CA THR A 424 -9.70 16.79 10.18
C THR A 424 -10.09 16.45 8.74
N PRO A 425 -11.38 16.38 8.36
CA PRO A 425 -11.76 16.27 6.95
C PRO A 425 -11.24 17.41 6.06
N LEU A 426 -11.02 18.61 6.62
CA LEU A 426 -10.40 19.71 5.90
C LEU A 426 -8.89 19.50 5.75
N GLY A 427 -8.25 18.93 6.78
CA GLY A 427 -6.86 18.47 6.73
C GLY A 427 -6.62 17.34 5.72
N GLU A 428 -7.53 16.36 5.64
CA GLU A 428 -7.47 15.31 4.62
C GLU A 428 -7.63 15.88 3.20
N TRP A 429 -8.43 16.94 3.03
CA TRP A 429 -8.57 17.62 1.75
C TRP A 429 -7.29 18.33 1.32
N ILE A 430 -6.71 19.17 2.17
CA ILE A 430 -5.46 19.87 1.82
C ILE A 430 -4.29 18.90 1.67
N GLY A 431 -4.17 17.89 2.53
CA GLY A 431 -3.10 16.88 2.39
C GLY A 431 -3.22 16.01 1.14
N PHE A 432 -4.45 15.81 0.64
CA PHE A 432 -4.64 15.19 -0.68
C PHE A 432 -4.22 16.14 -1.80
N ASP A 433 -4.55 17.43 -1.69
CA ASP A 433 -4.19 18.45 -2.67
C ASP A 433 -2.66 18.60 -2.79
N GLU A 434 -1.95 18.73 -1.65
CA GLU A 434 -0.48 18.76 -1.59
C GLU A 434 0.15 17.56 -2.29
N LEU A 435 -0.29 16.34 -1.95
CA LEU A 435 0.28 15.15 -2.57
C LEU A 435 -0.04 15.03 -4.06
N VAL A 436 -1.19 15.52 -4.52
CA VAL A 436 -1.51 15.56 -5.95
C VAL A 436 -0.68 16.62 -6.68
N LEU A 437 -0.35 17.73 -6.01
CA LEU A 437 0.61 18.72 -6.53
C LEU A 437 2.02 18.12 -6.65
N ASP A 438 2.40 17.25 -5.71
CA ASP A 438 3.64 16.45 -5.75
C ASP A 438 3.56 15.24 -6.71
N ASP A 439 2.63 15.26 -7.69
CA ASP A 439 2.41 14.22 -8.71
C ASP A 439 2.06 12.81 -8.18
N TYR A 440 1.69 12.66 -6.90
CA TYR A 440 1.21 11.38 -6.40
C TYR A 440 -0.21 11.07 -6.92
N THR A 441 -0.35 9.90 -7.53
CA THR A 441 -1.68 9.37 -7.88
C THR A 441 -2.34 8.73 -6.65
N ILE A 442 -3.13 9.50 -5.91
CA ILE A 442 -3.91 9.02 -4.75
C ILE A 442 -5.33 8.67 -5.15
N ARG A 443 -5.84 7.54 -4.65
CA ARG A 443 -7.25 7.18 -4.83
C ARG A 443 -8.13 7.78 -3.75
N THR A 444 -9.18 8.46 -4.18
CA THR A 444 -10.26 8.88 -3.31
C THR A 444 -11.05 7.67 -2.78
N PHE A 445 -11.79 7.89 -1.70
CA PHE A 445 -12.61 6.83 -1.10
C PHE A 445 -13.57 6.18 -2.10
N ASP A 446 -14.26 6.98 -2.92
CA ASP A 446 -15.23 6.47 -3.88
C ASP A 446 -14.57 5.67 -5.01
N GLU A 447 -13.36 6.07 -5.44
CA GLU A 447 -12.57 5.31 -6.41
C GLU A 447 -12.11 3.96 -5.84
N LEU A 448 -11.65 3.93 -4.59
CA LEU A 448 -11.30 2.68 -3.92
C LEU A 448 -12.53 1.77 -3.75
N MET A 449 -13.68 2.32 -3.39
CA MET A 449 -14.92 1.53 -3.26
C MET A 449 -15.46 1.01 -4.59
N ALA A 450 -15.10 1.66 -5.70
CA ALA A 450 -15.41 1.20 -7.04
C ALA A 450 -14.52 0.02 -7.50
N GLU A 451 -13.44 -0.30 -6.75
CA GLU A 451 -12.53 -1.40 -7.08
C GLU A 451 -13.12 -2.80 -6.90
N ASP A 452 -12.43 -3.78 -7.48
CA ASP A 452 -12.79 -5.20 -7.39
C ASP A 452 -12.37 -5.80 -6.05
N ALA A 453 -13.07 -6.86 -5.66
CA ALA A 453 -12.86 -7.58 -4.40
C ALA A 453 -11.38 -7.97 -4.13
N GLU A 454 -10.58 -8.30 -5.16
CA GLU A 454 -9.18 -8.69 -4.94
C GLU A 454 -8.31 -7.51 -4.48
N VAL A 455 -8.62 -6.26 -4.90
CA VAL A 455 -7.90 -5.07 -4.43
C VAL A 455 -8.13 -4.88 -2.93
N LEU A 456 -9.38 -4.98 -2.49
CA LEU A 456 -9.74 -4.82 -1.08
C LEU A 456 -9.21 -6.01 -0.24
N VAL A 457 -9.24 -7.23 -0.79
CA VAL A 457 -8.64 -8.40 -0.14
C VAL A 457 -7.12 -8.26 -0.03
N GLU A 458 -6.44 -7.77 -1.05
CA GLU A 458 -4.99 -7.53 -1.01
C GLU A 458 -4.61 -6.52 0.07
N ARG A 459 -5.32 -5.39 0.14
CA ARG A 459 -5.11 -4.38 1.18
C ARG A 459 -5.33 -4.97 2.58
N ALA A 460 -6.43 -5.70 2.78
CA ALA A 460 -6.73 -6.34 4.05
C ALA A 460 -5.75 -7.47 4.41
N ALA A 461 -5.22 -8.18 3.42
CA ALA A 461 -4.23 -9.24 3.61
C ALA A 461 -2.83 -8.72 3.93
N ALA A 462 -2.49 -7.51 3.47
CA ALA A 462 -1.23 -6.83 3.81
C ALA A 462 -1.18 -6.42 5.30
N GLY A 463 -2.35 -6.28 5.94
CA GLY A 463 -2.44 -5.90 7.36
C GLY A 463 -2.32 -4.40 7.58
N GLU A 464 -2.55 -3.60 6.54
CA GLU A 464 -2.53 -2.14 6.64
C GLU A 464 -3.55 -1.65 7.67
N PRO A 465 -3.22 -0.62 8.47
CA PRO A 465 -4.19 0.07 9.31
C PRO A 465 -5.42 0.44 8.47
N PHE A 466 -6.63 0.27 9.01
CA PHE A 466 -7.92 0.59 8.36
C PHE A 466 -8.36 -0.32 7.21
N SER A 467 -7.53 -1.23 6.71
CA SER A 467 -7.91 -2.11 5.59
C SER A 467 -9.15 -2.99 5.88
N ASP A 468 -9.37 -3.37 7.13
CA ASP A 468 -10.59 -4.03 7.59
C ASP A 468 -11.83 -3.12 7.51
N VAL A 469 -11.67 -1.82 7.81
CA VAL A 469 -12.74 -0.82 7.72
C VAL A 469 -13.08 -0.57 6.25
N ASP A 470 -12.08 -0.39 5.39
CA ASP A 470 -12.28 -0.22 3.95
C ASP A 470 -13.04 -1.42 3.36
N LEU A 471 -12.66 -2.65 3.76
CA LEU A 471 -13.32 -3.86 3.31
C LEU A 471 -14.78 -3.96 3.80
N ASP A 472 -15.05 -3.61 5.06
CA ASP A 472 -16.41 -3.59 5.62
C ASP A 472 -17.28 -2.53 4.92
N GLU A 473 -16.73 -1.35 4.62
CA GLU A 473 -17.43 -0.29 3.89
C GLU A 473 -17.70 -0.70 2.43
N TRP A 474 -16.73 -1.34 1.76
CA TRP A 474 -16.90 -1.89 0.42
C TRP A 474 -18.02 -2.95 0.39
N ILE A 475 -18.04 -3.86 1.37
CA ILE A 475 -19.13 -4.85 1.55
C ILE A 475 -20.48 -4.15 1.70
N GLY A 476 -20.53 -3.09 2.50
CA GLY A 476 -21.72 -2.27 2.72
C GLY A 476 -22.26 -1.64 1.45
N GLN A 477 -21.39 -1.00 0.64
CA GLN A 477 -21.78 -0.35 -0.61
C GLN A 477 -22.20 -1.37 -1.69
N ARG A 478 -21.47 -2.48 -1.80
CA ARG A 478 -21.73 -3.52 -2.81
C ARG A 478 -23.00 -4.32 -2.51
N GLY A 479 -23.37 -4.39 -1.24
CA GLY A 479 -24.40 -5.27 -0.69
C GLY A 479 -23.82 -6.63 -0.31
N THR A 480 -24.06 -7.06 0.94
CA THR A 480 -23.40 -8.23 1.55
C THR A 480 -23.49 -9.51 0.73
N GLU A 481 -24.66 -9.86 0.18
CA GLU A 481 -24.82 -11.08 -0.63
C GLU A 481 -23.93 -11.08 -1.88
N ARG A 482 -23.85 -9.94 -2.57
CA ARG A 482 -23.01 -9.78 -3.75
C ARG A 482 -21.54 -9.80 -3.37
N ALA A 483 -21.18 -9.08 -2.31
CA ALA A 483 -19.82 -9.03 -1.79
C ALA A 483 -19.30 -10.42 -1.40
N MET A 484 -20.08 -11.24 -0.67
CA MET A 484 -19.66 -12.60 -0.30
C MET A 484 -19.39 -13.48 -1.53
N ARG A 485 -20.20 -13.35 -2.60
CA ARG A 485 -19.97 -14.09 -3.83
C ARG A 485 -18.67 -13.65 -4.53
N GLU A 486 -18.42 -12.34 -4.60
CA GLU A 486 -17.20 -11.78 -5.20
C GLU A 486 -15.95 -12.18 -4.39
N LEU A 487 -15.99 -12.07 -3.05
CA LEU A 487 -14.90 -12.46 -2.15
C LEU A 487 -14.59 -13.96 -2.22
N VAL A 488 -15.61 -14.83 -2.21
CA VAL A 488 -15.39 -16.29 -2.31
C VAL A 488 -14.81 -16.66 -3.68
N GLU A 489 -15.18 -15.95 -4.75
CA GLU A 489 -14.53 -16.17 -6.06
C GLU A 489 -13.06 -15.75 -6.05
N VAL A 490 -12.69 -14.67 -5.34
CA VAL A 490 -11.28 -14.32 -5.10
C VAL A 490 -10.55 -15.46 -4.39
N ALA A 491 -11.09 -15.95 -3.26
CA ALA A 491 -10.48 -17.07 -2.53
C ALA A 491 -10.36 -18.35 -3.37
N ARG A 492 -11.34 -18.60 -4.25
CA ARG A 492 -11.35 -19.75 -5.16
C ARG A 492 -10.30 -19.65 -6.26
N ARG A 493 -10.02 -18.45 -6.76
CA ARG A 493 -9.05 -18.24 -7.84
C ARG A 493 -7.65 -17.88 -7.38
N THR A 494 -7.45 -17.39 -6.16
CA THR A 494 -6.12 -16.97 -5.67
C THR A 494 -5.34 -18.15 -5.08
N ASP A 495 -4.05 -18.24 -5.39
CA ASP A 495 -3.14 -19.20 -4.81
C ASP A 495 -2.47 -18.65 -3.54
N ASP A 496 -2.72 -17.39 -3.18
CA ASP A 496 -2.24 -16.78 -1.95
C ASP A 496 -3.06 -17.18 -0.70
N CYS A 497 -2.39 -17.78 0.28
CA CYS A 497 -3.00 -18.14 1.55
C CYS A 497 -3.44 -16.94 2.40
N THR A 498 -2.81 -15.77 2.28
CA THR A 498 -3.25 -14.58 3.03
C THR A 498 -4.59 -14.10 2.52
N HIS A 499 -4.78 -14.02 1.20
CA HIS A 499 -6.07 -13.71 0.57
C HIS A 499 -7.18 -14.69 1.00
N ARG A 500 -6.90 -16.00 0.90
CA ARG A 500 -7.84 -17.04 1.33
C ARG A 500 -8.18 -16.95 2.82
N GLY A 501 -7.20 -16.62 3.65
CA GLY A 501 -7.36 -16.38 5.09
C GLY A 501 -8.26 -15.19 5.38
N THR A 502 -8.01 -14.05 4.74
CA THR A 502 -8.80 -12.81 4.86
C THR A 502 -10.26 -13.05 4.45
N VAL A 503 -10.51 -13.64 3.28
CA VAL A 503 -11.87 -13.97 2.83
C VAL A 503 -12.56 -14.93 3.81
N ARG A 504 -11.85 -15.93 4.32
CA ARG A 504 -12.41 -16.87 5.31
C ARG A 504 -12.81 -16.16 6.60
N ALA A 505 -12.01 -15.21 7.08
CA ALA A 505 -12.33 -14.42 8.28
C ALA A 505 -13.60 -13.59 8.07
N VAL A 506 -13.66 -12.83 6.98
CA VAL A 506 -14.80 -11.96 6.64
C VAL A 506 -16.09 -12.75 6.43
N THR A 507 -16.04 -13.83 5.65
CA THR A 507 -17.22 -14.67 5.41
C THR A 507 -17.75 -15.32 6.68
N ALA A 508 -16.89 -15.62 7.67
CA ALA A 508 -17.33 -16.17 8.95
C ALA A 508 -18.13 -15.17 9.80
N GLU A 509 -18.00 -13.87 9.54
CA GLU A 509 -18.81 -12.80 10.16
C GLU A 509 -20.18 -12.65 9.48
N HIS A 510 -20.29 -13.08 8.21
CA HIS A 510 -21.52 -13.08 7.41
C HIS A 510 -21.95 -14.51 6.98
N PRO A 511 -22.12 -15.45 7.94
CA PRO A 511 -22.25 -16.86 7.60
C PRO A 511 -23.55 -17.21 6.87
N GLN A 512 -24.63 -16.43 7.05
CA GLN A 512 -25.90 -16.72 6.36
C GLN A 512 -25.84 -16.32 4.89
N GLU A 513 -25.22 -15.19 4.59
CA GLU A 513 -25.06 -14.62 3.26
C GLU A 513 -23.99 -15.38 2.45
N ALA A 514 -22.91 -15.83 3.10
CA ALA A 514 -21.85 -16.60 2.45
C ALA A 514 -22.22 -18.07 2.19
N ARG A 515 -23.13 -18.65 3.00
CA ARG A 515 -23.48 -20.07 2.94
C ARG A 515 -23.87 -20.57 1.54
N PRO A 516 -24.77 -19.91 0.78
CA PRO A 516 -25.17 -20.41 -0.54
C PRO A 516 -23.98 -20.61 -1.49
N VAL A 517 -23.01 -19.69 -1.46
CA VAL A 517 -21.82 -19.75 -2.32
C VAL A 517 -20.92 -20.93 -1.94
N TYR A 518 -20.69 -21.14 -0.64
CA TYR A 518 -19.92 -22.30 -0.19
C TYR A 518 -20.65 -23.63 -0.42
N GLU A 519 -21.99 -23.67 -0.34
CA GLU A 519 -22.78 -24.86 -0.70
C GLU A 519 -22.63 -25.21 -2.20
N GLU A 520 -22.65 -24.21 -3.09
CA GLU A 520 -22.41 -24.37 -4.53
C GLU A 520 -21.02 -24.98 -4.81
N LEU A 521 -20.01 -24.63 -4.00
CA LEU A 521 -18.61 -25.01 -4.20
C LEU A 521 -18.15 -26.27 -3.45
N ARG A 522 -19.03 -26.95 -2.70
CA ARG A 522 -18.67 -28.18 -1.96
C ARG A 522 -18.05 -29.26 -2.82
N ALA A 523 -18.49 -29.37 -4.06
CA ALA A 523 -18.05 -30.36 -5.04
C ALA A 523 -17.01 -29.80 -6.02
N ASP A 524 -16.58 -28.54 -5.86
CA ASP A 524 -15.46 -28.00 -6.62
C ASP A 524 -14.22 -28.84 -6.30
N GLY A 525 -13.49 -29.26 -7.33
CA GLY A 525 -12.34 -30.13 -7.11
C GLY A 525 -11.26 -29.43 -6.28
N ALA A 526 -10.98 -28.15 -6.56
CA ALA A 526 -9.82 -27.46 -6.01
C ALA A 526 -10.17 -26.78 -4.69
N PHE A 527 -11.34 -26.16 -4.66
CA PHE A 527 -11.81 -25.36 -3.55
C PHE A 527 -12.75 -26.13 -2.59
N GLY A 528 -13.19 -27.32 -2.98
CA GLY A 528 -14.09 -28.16 -2.17
C GLY A 528 -13.61 -28.41 -0.74
N PRO A 529 -12.32 -28.71 -0.48
CA PRO A 529 -11.81 -28.87 0.88
C PRO A 529 -12.04 -27.64 1.76
N GLN A 530 -11.74 -26.45 1.24
CA GLN A 530 -11.94 -25.19 1.94
C GLN A 530 -13.42 -24.89 2.14
N ALA A 531 -14.26 -25.14 1.13
CA ALA A 531 -15.70 -24.91 1.22
C ALA A 531 -16.38 -25.80 2.27
N ARG A 532 -16.03 -27.10 2.32
CA ARG A 532 -16.57 -28.03 3.31
C ARG A 532 -16.08 -27.72 4.72
N ALA A 533 -14.79 -27.40 4.88
CA ALA A 533 -14.24 -26.99 6.17
C ALA A 533 -14.91 -25.70 6.68
N TRP A 534 -15.06 -24.68 5.82
CA TRP A 534 -15.78 -23.46 6.18
C TRP A 534 -17.22 -23.71 6.64
N LEU A 535 -17.98 -24.51 5.89
CA LEU A 535 -19.36 -24.84 6.25
C LEU A 535 -19.45 -25.63 7.56
N PHE A 536 -18.47 -26.48 7.85
CA PHE A 536 -18.38 -27.19 9.12
C PHE A 536 -18.10 -26.22 10.28
N ASP A 537 -17.12 -25.33 10.13
CA ASP A 537 -16.76 -24.34 11.15
C ASP A 537 -17.89 -23.35 11.44
N ALA A 538 -18.64 -22.96 10.40
CA ALA A 538 -19.83 -22.12 10.50
C ALA A 538 -21.07 -22.87 11.06
N GLY A 539 -20.98 -24.18 11.29
CA GLY A 539 -22.04 -25.00 11.88
C GLY A 539 -23.12 -25.48 10.91
N PHE A 540 -22.88 -25.38 9.59
CA PHE A 540 -23.79 -25.84 8.54
C PHE A 540 -23.55 -27.29 8.10
N LEU A 541 -22.36 -27.85 8.34
CA LEU A 541 -22.05 -29.27 8.12
C LEU A 541 -21.71 -30.00 9.42
N LYS A 542 -21.93 -31.32 9.39
CA LYS A 542 -21.47 -32.23 10.45
C LYS A 542 -20.10 -32.81 10.09
N GLU A 543 -19.36 -33.24 11.10
CA GLU A 543 -18.04 -33.88 10.93
C GLU A 543 -18.07 -35.07 9.96
N GLY A 544 -19.14 -35.88 9.96
CA GLY A 544 -19.29 -37.01 9.03
C GLY A 544 -19.52 -36.63 7.57
N GLU A 545 -19.66 -35.34 7.26
CA GLU A 545 -19.77 -34.81 5.89
C GLU A 545 -18.44 -34.23 5.37
N LEU A 546 -17.40 -34.22 6.20
CA LEU A 546 -16.05 -33.85 5.82
C LEU A 546 -15.33 -35.01 5.16
N GLU A 547 -14.51 -34.70 4.17
CA GLU A 547 -13.49 -35.62 3.67
C GLU A 547 -12.24 -35.56 4.57
N PRO A 548 -11.47 -36.65 4.68
CA PRO A 548 -10.28 -36.69 5.52
C PRO A 548 -9.23 -35.61 5.21
N ALA A 549 -9.24 -35.05 3.99
CA ALA A 549 -8.32 -34.01 3.53
C ALA A 549 -8.72 -32.60 3.95
N ASP A 550 -9.98 -32.35 4.32
CA ASP A 550 -10.55 -31.00 4.40
C ASP A 550 -9.90 -30.13 5.48
N LEU A 551 -9.90 -30.62 6.72
CA LEU A 551 -9.29 -29.89 7.84
C LEU A 551 -7.75 -29.81 7.73
N PRO A 552 -7.03 -30.88 7.34
CA PRO A 552 -5.59 -30.77 7.07
C PRO A 552 -5.24 -29.75 6.00
N TRP A 553 -6.04 -29.60 4.95
CA TRP A 553 -5.81 -28.62 3.89
C TRP A 553 -5.89 -27.19 4.44
N VAL A 554 -6.97 -26.85 5.14
CA VAL A 554 -7.13 -25.51 5.75
C VAL A 554 -6.09 -25.24 6.84
N MET A 555 -5.64 -26.27 7.56
CA MET A 555 -4.55 -26.14 8.52
C MET A 555 -3.24 -25.72 7.84
N VAL A 556 -2.86 -26.39 6.73
CA VAL A 556 -1.66 -26.02 5.96
C VAL A 556 -1.77 -24.58 5.48
N ASP A 557 -2.95 -24.18 4.99
CA ASP A 557 -3.21 -22.83 4.51
C ASP A 557 -3.05 -21.77 5.61
N GLY A 558 -3.67 -21.99 6.77
CA GLY A 558 -3.59 -21.07 7.91
C GLY A 558 -2.18 -20.94 8.47
N VAL A 559 -1.40 -22.03 8.52
CA VAL A 559 0.01 -21.97 8.95
C VAL A 559 0.86 -21.19 7.95
N ALA A 560 0.65 -21.39 6.65
CA ALA A 560 1.34 -20.62 5.63
C ALA A 560 1.00 -19.13 5.71
N ALA A 561 -0.27 -18.78 5.95
CA ALA A 561 -0.70 -17.39 6.09
C ALA A 561 -0.04 -16.72 7.30
N MET A 562 0.00 -17.39 8.46
CA MET A 562 0.71 -16.88 9.64
C MET A 562 2.22 -16.70 9.40
N ALA A 563 2.84 -17.60 8.63
CA ALA A 563 4.26 -17.48 8.27
C ALA A 563 4.52 -16.25 7.39
N ARG A 564 3.63 -15.93 6.43
CA ARG A 564 3.73 -14.72 5.59
C ARG A 564 3.57 -13.44 6.37
N MET A 565 2.60 -13.40 7.27
CA MET A 565 2.34 -12.23 8.13
C MET A 565 3.35 -12.10 9.29
N ASN A 566 4.41 -12.92 9.33
CA ASN A 566 5.39 -12.96 10.41
C ASN A 566 4.76 -13.16 11.82
N LEU A 567 3.67 -13.92 11.90
CA LEU A 567 2.93 -14.18 13.13
C LEU A 567 3.33 -15.49 13.82
N LEU A 568 4.36 -16.19 13.34
CA LEU A 568 4.87 -17.44 13.91
C LEU A 568 6.12 -17.20 14.77
N ASP A 569 5.88 -16.90 16.05
CA ASP A 569 6.94 -16.87 17.07
C ASP A 569 7.39 -18.29 17.49
N GLU A 570 8.44 -18.36 18.33
CA GLU A 570 8.99 -19.63 18.82
C GLU A 570 7.96 -20.49 19.58
N GLU A 571 7.04 -19.85 20.32
CA GLU A 571 6.02 -20.54 21.10
C GLU A 571 5.02 -21.24 20.17
N ARG A 572 4.45 -20.49 19.22
CA ARG A 572 3.51 -21.00 18.21
C ARG A 572 4.15 -22.07 17.34
N LEU A 573 5.42 -21.91 16.96
CA LEU A 573 6.16 -22.96 16.22
C LEU A 573 6.29 -24.25 17.02
N GLY A 574 6.41 -24.18 18.34
CA GLY A 574 6.44 -25.35 19.22
C GLY A 574 5.12 -26.11 19.31
N GLU A 575 3.99 -25.45 19.09
CA GLU A 575 2.65 -26.06 19.10
C GLU A 575 2.28 -26.73 17.78
N LEU A 576 2.93 -26.34 16.68
CA LEU A 576 2.65 -26.90 15.36
C LEU A 576 3.07 -28.38 15.28
N PRO A 577 2.29 -29.24 14.60
CA PRO A 577 2.64 -30.63 14.38
C PRO A 577 3.70 -30.79 13.27
N VAL A 578 4.85 -30.12 13.41
CA VAL A 578 5.91 -30.07 12.39
C VAL A 578 6.67 -31.40 12.30
N ARG A 579 6.77 -32.15 13.40
CA ARG A 579 7.30 -33.52 13.42
C ARG A 579 6.21 -34.54 13.77
N ARG A 580 6.43 -35.79 13.38
CA ARG A 580 5.62 -36.92 13.86
C ARG A 580 5.77 -37.08 15.37
N GLY A 581 4.77 -36.62 16.11
CA GLY A 581 4.57 -36.92 17.52
C GLY A 581 3.21 -37.58 17.73
N GLY A 582 3.12 -38.90 17.62
CA GLY A 582 1.85 -39.66 17.78
C GLY A 582 1.30 -40.28 16.49
N GLU A 583 -0.01 -40.55 16.44
CA GLU A 583 -0.70 -41.24 15.33
C GLU A 583 -1.00 -40.37 14.08
N GLY A 584 -0.58 -39.09 14.06
CA GLY A 584 -0.85 -38.15 12.96
C GLY A 584 0.32 -37.91 11.99
N ALA A 585 0.01 -37.53 10.74
CA ALA A 585 1.00 -37.04 9.77
C ALA A 585 1.53 -35.66 10.18
N SER A 586 2.82 -35.41 9.92
CA SER A 586 3.43 -34.10 10.20
C SER A 586 3.14 -33.09 9.09
N LEU A 587 3.27 -31.80 9.38
CA LEU A 587 3.11 -30.74 8.39
C LEU A 587 4.02 -30.92 7.15
N LEU A 588 5.24 -31.44 7.37
CA LEU A 588 6.23 -31.75 6.33
C LEU A 588 5.79 -32.87 5.37
N GLU A 589 4.91 -33.77 5.83
CA GLU A 589 4.31 -34.83 5.02
C GLU A 589 2.96 -34.36 4.41
N LEU A 590 2.16 -33.63 5.19
CA LEU A 590 0.82 -33.19 4.82
C LEU A 590 0.82 -32.28 3.61
N ALA A 591 1.57 -31.17 3.64
CA ALA A 591 1.51 -30.17 2.56
C ALA A 591 1.80 -30.78 1.16
N PRO A 592 2.91 -31.54 0.95
CA PRO A 592 3.13 -32.24 -0.31
C PRO A 592 2.06 -33.27 -0.67
N SER A 593 1.57 -34.02 0.31
CA SER A 593 0.57 -35.08 0.08
C SER A 593 -0.80 -34.53 -0.32
N LEU A 594 -1.13 -33.32 0.10
CA LEU A 594 -2.37 -32.65 -0.26
C LEU A 594 -2.26 -31.94 -1.61
N GLY A 595 -1.05 -31.82 -2.17
CA GLY A 595 -0.82 -30.99 -3.36
C GLY A 595 -1.13 -29.51 -3.09
N HIS A 596 -0.92 -29.05 -1.86
CA HIS A 596 -1.31 -27.71 -1.43
C HIS A 596 -0.49 -26.63 -2.17
N PRO A 597 -1.08 -25.51 -2.64
CA PRO A 597 -0.35 -24.43 -3.32
C PRO A 597 0.86 -23.92 -2.53
N GLU A 598 0.71 -23.81 -1.22
CA GLU A 598 1.75 -23.31 -0.30
C GLU A 598 2.87 -24.29 0.04
N THR A 599 2.89 -25.50 -0.55
CA THR A 599 3.88 -26.53 -0.18
C THR A 599 5.32 -26.03 -0.31
N THR A 600 5.66 -25.38 -1.43
CA THR A 600 7.01 -24.89 -1.70
C THR A 600 7.41 -23.80 -0.69
N PHE A 601 6.55 -22.80 -0.50
CA PHE A 601 6.77 -21.69 0.42
C PHE A 601 6.96 -22.19 1.84
N LEU A 602 6.00 -22.98 2.35
CA LEU A 602 6.00 -23.42 3.74
C LEU A 602 7.22 -24.30 4.08
N LEU A 603 7.63 -25.19 3.17
CA LEU A 603 8.82 -26.02 3.38
C LEU A 603 10.13 -25.23 3.31
N SER A 604 10.19 -24.20 2.45
CA SER A 604 11.34 -23.28 2.41
C SER A 604 11.43 -22.48 3.69
N TRP A 605 10.34 -21.82 4.08
CA TRP A 605 10.25 -20.99 5.28
C TRP A 605 10.58 -21.79 6.54
N LEU A 606 10.04 -23.00 6.72
CA LEU A 606 10.40 -23.89 7.83
C LEU A 606 11.87 -24.35 7.77
N GLY A 607 12.42 -24.46 6.56
CA GLY A 607 13.82 -24.76 6.33
C GLY A 607 14.77 -23.69 6.87
N ASP A 608 14.33 -22.44 6.88
CA ASP A 608 15.17 -21.28 7.22
C ASP A 608 14.89 -20.75 8.62
N ASN A 609 13.62 -20.72 9.04
CA ASN A 609 13.19 -20.02 10.25
C ASN A 609 12.93 -20.93 11.47
N HIS A 610 12.70 -22.24 11.28
CA HIS A 610 12.32 -23.10 12.40
C HIS A 610 13.45 -23.21 13.46
N PRO A 611 13.20 -23.09 14.78
CA PRO A 611 14.27 -23.07 15.80
C PRO A 611 15.07 -24.38 15.88
N ASP A 612 14.41 -25.53 15.71
CA ASP A 612 15.07 -26.85 15.69
C ASP A 612 15.82 -27.13 14.36
N PRO A 613 17.16 -27.32 14.37
CA PRO A 613 17.96 -27.56 13.16
C PRO A 613 17.63 -28.88 12.44
N GLY A 614 17.14 -29.89 13.16
CA GLY A 614 16.71 -31.15 12.55
C GLY A 614 15.44 -30.96 11.73
N VAL A 615 14.52 -30.10 12.18
CA VAL A 615 13.30 -29.76 11.41
C VAL A 615 13.69 -28.98 10.16
N ARG A 616 14.56 -27.98 10.28
CA ARG A 616 15.10 -27.24 9.12
C ARG A 616 15.65 -28.15 8.04
N LYS A 617 16.47 -29.14 8.44
CA LYS A 617 17.02 -30.14 7.52
C LYS A 617 15.95 -31.03 6.89
N GLU A 618 14.96 -31.47 7.66
CA GLU A 618 13.88 -32.32 7.17
C GLU A 618 12.98 -31.57 6.16
N ALA A 619 12.64 -30.31 6.45
CA ALA A 619 11.88 -29.43 5.56
C ALA A 619 12.60 -29.21 4.22
N ARG A 620 13.89 -28.86 4.23
CA ARG A 620 14.71 -28.75 3.00
C ARG A 620 14.78 -30.06 2.22
N THR A 621 14.83 -31.19 2.92
CA THR A 621 14.82 -32.52 2.28
C THR A 621 13.45 -32.82 1.65
N ALA A 622 12.36 -32.49 2.32
CA ALA A 622 11.00 -32.63 1.80
C ALA A 622 10.78 -31.74 0.57
N LEU A 623 11.25 -30.48 0.62
CA LEU A 623 11.19 -29.55 -0.50
C LEU A 623 11.92 -30.09 -1.73
N PHE A 624 13.17 -30.56 -1.54
CA PHE A 624 13.93 -31.16 -2.62
C PHE A 624 13.22 -32.38 -3.24
N ARG A 625 12.61 -33.25 -2.42
CA ARG A 625 11.82 -34.40 -2.93
C ARG A 625 10.58 -33.96 -3.69
N TYR A 626 9.87 -32.94 -3.19
CA TYR A 626 8.68 -32.41 -3.82
C TYR A 626 9.01 -31.82 -5.20
N GLN A 627 10.04 -30.97 -5.28
CA GLN A 627 10.51 -30.36 -6.53
C GLN A 627 11.05 -31.39 -7.51
N SER A 628 11.86 -32.35 -7.06
CA SER A 628 12.41 -33.41 -7.92
C SER A 628 11.37 -34.44 -8.36
N GLY A 629 10.30 -34.64 -7.59
CA GLY A 629 9.16 -35.49 -7.93
C GLY A 629 8.16 -34.85 -8.89
N GLY A 630 8.13 -33.52 -8.96
CA GLY A 630 7.24 -32.72 -9.84
C GLY A 630 7.68 -32.65 -11.31
N GLY A 631 8.85 -33.20 -11.66
CA GLY A 631 9.36 -33.26 -13.04
C GLY A 631 8.74 -34.37 -13.92
N ARG A 632 7.45 -34.70 -13.77
CA ARG A 632 6.76 -35.68 -14.62
C ARG A 632 5.38 -35.24 -15.10
#